data_AF-A0A0D9QQJ9-F1
#
_entry.id   AF-A0A0D9QQJ9-F1
#
_cell.length_a   1.000
_cell.length_b   1.000
_cell.length_c   1.000
_cell.angle_alpha   90.00
_cell.angle_beta   90.00
_cell.angle_gamma   90.00
#
_symmetry.space_group_name_H-M   'P 1'
#
loop_
_entity.id
_entity.type
_entity.pdbx_description
1 polymer ?
#
loop_
_entity_poly.entity_id
_entity_poly.type
_entity_poly.pdbx_seq_one_letter_code
_entity_poly.pdbx_strand_id
1 'polypeptide(L)' 'LAESFANSNNILFIETSAKTGQNVNELFLRIAKKLPLQKEQDKFSGIQINNTEETKKKCC' A
#
# COMPACT_ATOMS: atom_id res chain seq x y z
N LEU A 1 12.48 -29.33 -5.61
CA LEU A 1 13.60 -28.72 -4.84
C LEU A 1 13.31 -27.25 -4.51
N ALA A 2 13.11 -26.39 -5.50
CA ALA A 2 12.85 -24.95 -5.27
C ALA A 2 11.60 -24.68 -4.42
N GLU A 3 10.48 -25.36 -4.69
CA GLU A 3 9.25 -25.22 -3.90
C GLU A 3 9.43 -25.62 -2.44
N SER A 4 10.05 -26.79 -2.19
CA SER A 4 10.30 -27.26 -0.83
C SER A 4 11.23 -26.33 -0.05
N PHE A 5 12.26 -25.78 -0.69
CA PHE A 5 13.16 -24.80 -0.05
C PHE A 5 12.39 -23.52 0.30
N ALA A 6 11.57 -23.02 -0.62
CA ALA A 6 10.79 -21.82 -0.39
C ALA A 6 9.78 -22.00 0.76
N ASN A 7 9.10 -23.15 0.81
CA ASN A 7 8.18 -23.50 1.89
C ASN A 7 8.87 -23.53 3.25
N SER A 8 10.07 -24.13 3.35
CA SER A 8 10.83 -24.16 4.61
C SER A 8 11.33 -22.79 5.08
N ASN A 9 11.44 -21.80 4.19
CA ASN A 9 11.93 -20.46 4.49
C ASN A 9 10.84 -19.38 4.47
N ASN A 10 9.57 -19.75 4.35
CA ASN A 10 8.44 -18.83 4.18
C ASN A 10 8.59 -17.88 2.97
N ILE A 11 9.28 -18.32 1.92
CA ILE A 11 9.47 -17.57 0.67
C ILE A 11 8.30 -17.89 -0.27
N LEU A 12 7.78 -16.87 -0.96
CA LEU A 12 6.79 -17.08 -2.01
C LEU A 12 7.43 -17.78 -3.22
N PHE A 13 6.86 -18.90 -3.66
CA PHE A 13 7.30 -19.62 -4.85
C PHE A 13 6.15 -19.81 -5.83
N ILE A 14 6.43 -19.58 -7.12
CA ILE A 14 5.57 -19.87 -8.26
C ILE A 14 6.50 -20.20 -9.43
N GLU A 15 6.29 -21.34 -10.08
CA GLU A 15 6.97 -21.65 -11.35
C GLU A 15 6.35 -20.81 -12.46
N THR A 16 7.17 -20.09 -13.24
CA THR A 16 6.72 -19.13 -14.25
C THR A 16 7.55 -19.27 -15.52
N SER A 17 6.93 -19.01 -16.68
CA SER A 17 7.61 -18.95 -17.97
C SER A 17 7.47 -17.56 -18.57
N ALA A 18 8.60 -16.84 -18.69
CA ALA A 18 8.64 -15.55 -19.36
C ALA A 18 8.36 -15.67 -20.87
N LYS A 19 8.66 -16.82 -21.48
CA LYS A 19 8.47 -17.08 -22.91
C LYS A 19 7.00 -17.25 -23.28
N THR A 20 6.23 -17.93 -22.44
CA THR A 20 4.81 -18.26 -22.70
C THR A 20 3.86 -17.40 -21.88
N GLY A 21 4.37 -16.61 -20.92
CA GLY A 21 3.57 -15.81 -19.99
C GLY A 21 2.87 -16.64 -18.90
N GLN A 22 3.12 -17.95 -18.82
CA GLN A 22 2.48 -18.81 -17.82
C GLN A 22 2.83 -18.34 -16.42
N ASN A 23 1.79 -18.17 -15.59
CA ASN A 23 1.84 -17.80 -14.18
C ASN A 23 2.40 -16.39 -13.85
N VAL A 24 2.75 -15.59 -14.86
CA VAL A 24 3.24 -14.21 -14.65
C VAL A 24 2.19 -13.35 -13.93
N ASN A 25 0.95 -13.35 -14.41
CA ASN A 25 -0.12 -12.53 -13.82
C ASN A 25 -0.46 -12.98 -12.39
N GLU A 26 -0.51 -14.29 -12.15
CA GLU A 26 -0.80 -14.85 -10.83
C GLU A 26 0.32 -14.52 -9.82
N LEU A 27 1.58 -14.51 -10.26
CA LEU A 27 2.71 -14.08 -9.44
C LEU A 27 2.52 -12.64 -8.96
N PHE A 28 2.23 -11.71 -9.87
CA PHE A 28 2.00 -10.31 -9.51
C PHE A 28 0.77 -10.12 -8.61
N LEU A 29 -0.32 -10.85 -8.87
CA LEU A 29 -1.53 -10.79 -8.05
C LEU A 29 -1.25 -11.26 -6.61
N ARG A 30 -0.49 -12.35 -6.44
CA ARG A 30 -0.08 -12.83 -5.11
C ARG A 30 0.82 -11.85 -4.38
N ILE A 31 1.75 -11.19 -5.08
CA ILE A 31 2.59 -10.15 -4.49
C ILE A 31 1.70 -9.00 -4.00
N ALA A 32 0.80 -8.50 -4.84
CA ALA A 32 -0.11 -7.41 -4.48
C ALA A 32 -0.96 -7.73 -3.25
N LYS A 33 -1.49 -8.96 -3.15
CA LYS A 33 -2.28 -9.41 -1.99
C LYS A 33 -1.47 -9.50 -0.69
N LYS A 34 -0.15 -9.71 -0.76
CA LYS A 34 0.73 -9.75 0.40
C LYS A 34 1.22 -8.37 0.83
N LEU A 35 1.18 -7.37 -0.05
CA LEU A 35 1.52 -6.00 0.32
C LEU A 35 0.48 -5.49 1.32
N PRO A 36 0.89 -4.80 2.39
CA PRO A 36 -0.05 -4.17 3.29
C PRO A 36 -0.87 -3.16 2.50
N LEU A 37 -2.19 -3.39 2.45
CA LEU A 37 -3.12 -2.34 2.03
C LEU A 37 -2.92 -1.21 3.03
N GLN A 38 -2.49 -0.04 2.56
CA GLN A 38 -2.60 1.18 3.37
C GLN A 38 -4.08 1.28 3.75
N LYS A 39 -4.41 0.97 5.00
CA LYS A 39 -5.68 1.41 5.59
C LYS A 39 -5.69 2.90 5.35
N GLU A 40 -6.75 3.40 4.72
CA GLU A 40 -6.99 4.82 4.57
C GLU A 40 -6.60 5.49 5.88
N GLN A 41 -5.48 6.23 5.82
CA GLN A 41 -4.97 6.95 6.96
C GLN A 41 -6.11 7.87 7.38
N ASP A 42 -6.42 7.82 8.67
CA ASP A 42 -7.50 8.52 9.35
C ASP A 42 -8.11 9.64 8.53
N LYS A 43 -9.42 9.50 8.24
CA LYS A 43 -10.28 10.56 7.72
C LYS A 43 -9.81 11.87 8.32
N PHE A 44 -9.17 12.68 7.48
CA PHE A 44 -8.61 13.97 7.86
C PHE A 44 -9.71 14.74 8.59
N SER A 45 -9.65 14.78 9.92
CA SER A 45 -10.51 15.63 10.72
C SER A 45 -9.95 17.03 10.55
N GLY A 46 -10.38 17.67 9.45
CA GLY A 46 -9.98 19.03 9.12
C GLY A 46 -10.14 19.94 10.33
N ILE A 47 -9.13 20.78 10.56
CA ILE A 47 -9.21 21.83 11.57
C ILE A 47 -10.24 22.84 11.05
N GLN A 48 -11.40 22.95 11.72
CA GLN A 48 -12.38 23.99 11.43
C GLN A 48 -11.87 25.32 11.99
N ILE A 49 -11.22 26.12 11.13
CA ILE A 49 -10.89 27.52 11.42
C ILE A 49 -12.06 28.36 10.89
N ASN A 50 -13.05 28.57 11.74
CA ASN A 50 -14.13 29.49 11.43
C ASN A 50 -13.57 30.90 11.61
N ASN A 51 -13.39 31.62 10.51
CA ASN A 51 -12.98 33.03 10.47
C ASN A 51 -13.90 33.87 11.36
N THR A 52 -13.40 34.32 12.51
CA THR A 52 -13.90 35.56 13.12
C THR A 52 -13.07 36.70 12.57
N GLU A 53 -13.48 37.22 11.42
CA GLU A 53 -13.03 38.52 10.94
C GLU A 53 -13.59 39.61 11.85
N GLU A 54 -12.85 39.96 12.90
CA GLU A 54 -12.89 41.30 13.48
C GLU A 54 -11.47 41.80 13.70
N THR A 55 -10.85 42.23 12.60
CA THR A 55 -9.65 43.07 12.60
C THR A 55 -10.01 44.45 13.16
N LYS A 56 -9.93 44.59 14.48
CA LYS A 56 -9.70 45.88 15.12
C LYS A 56 -8.69 45.76 16.26
N LYS A 57 -7.41 45.55 15.92
CA LYS A 57 -6.32 46.04 16.77
C LYS A 57 -5.21 46.64 15.91
N LYS A 58 -5.24 47.97 15.87
CA LYS A 58 -4.16 48.87 15.48
C LYS A 58 -3.04 48.69 16.49
N CYS A 59 -1.83 48.28 16.07
CA CYS A 59 -0.62 48.62 16.82
C CYS A 59 0.63 48.48 15.94
N CYS A 60 1.33 49.62 15.85
CA CYS A 60 2.72 49.94 15.52
C CYS A 60 3.52 48.98 14.62
#